data_AF-A0A3B8R4B0-F1
#
_entry.id   AF-A0A3B8R4B0-F1
#
_cell.length_a   1.000
_cell.length_b   1.000
_cell.length_c   1.000
_cell.angle_alpha   90.00
_cell.angle_beta   90.00
_cell.angle_gamma   90.00
#
_symmetry.space_group_name_H-M   'P 1'
#
loop_
_entity.id
_entity.type
_entity.pdbx_description
1 polymer ?
#
loop_
_entity_poly.entity_id
_entity_poly.type
_entity_poly.pdbx_seq_one_letter_code
_entity_poly.pdbx_strand_id
1 'polypeptide(L)'
;LVTVISWSAAVDANNCSPFSLSAEQMAEAASLDWKDLAVRFGSAVGSYIIGYKFILTLTAGFGVIGAFATGKYRAMLVLTLLSCAYFMLLYVFHLTCFGPYYFENLNSVSRFTRVPLQMFHALGLVMLLDTALSLVANGNWIALGGPAQLRRSWIVGSLIVIVVLLMGWQVRMTLNSVVDTTTRAYQNIDPRIAEMRTAAKRIKSLRGISLPEKPILTILSQGGDSAVVSYAQFYAMGYRNGKPDPLFNVSRAISWSPEPGNVWQTKGSDDEVAELLSQADIIWPINLDPWLLKVLGRLIPDSLCLSALPNKALVRDTASENSVRFRCIEKQEPATIKKLSEP
;
A
#
# COMPACT_ATOMS: atom_id res chain seq x y z
N LEU A 1 -21.41 19.49 -7.88
CA LEU A 1 -22.46 18.62 -8.47
C LEU A 1 -22.21 18.37 -9.95
N VAL A 2 -22.21 19.40 -10.80
CA VAL A 2 -21.94 19.26 -12.26
C VAL A 2 -20.61 18.57 -12.55
N THR A 3 -19.51 18.98 -11.90
CA THR A 3 -18.20 18.33 -12.07
C THR A 3 -18.18 16.87 -11.64
N VAL A 4 -18.98 16.51 -10.64
CA VAL A 4 -19.11 15.14 -10.13
C VAL A 4 -19.93 14.28 -11.09
N ILE A 5 -21.00 14.83 -11.65
CA ILE A 5 -21.88 14.18 -12.63
C ILE A 5 -21.15 14.02 -13.99
N SER A 6 -20.41 15.03 -14.43
CA SER A 6 -19.57 14.96 -15.63
C SER A 6 -18.43 13.96 -15.47
N TRP A 7 -17.86 13.84 -14.26
CA TRP A 7 -16.84 12.83 -13.97
C TRP A 7 -17.42 11.42 -13.92
N SER A 8 -18.60 11.22 -13.30
CA SER A 8 -19.24 9.90 -13.26
C SER A 8 -19.68 9.39 -14.63
N ALA A 9 -19.99 10.28 -15.58
CA ALA A 9 -20.31 9.91 -16.95
C ALA A 9 -19.08 9.53 -17.80
N ALA A 10 -17.87 9.91 -17.37
CA ALA A 10 -16.61 9.59 -18.06
C ALA A 10 -15.92 8.34 -17.51
N VAL A 11 -16.34 7.84 -16.34
CA VAL A 11 -15.77 6.63 -15.73
C VAL A 11 -16.55 5.42 -16.25
N ASP A 12 -15.83 4.54 -16.93
CA ASP A 12 -16.32 3.27 -17.45
C ASP A 12 -17.04 2.47 -16.34
N ALA A 13 -18.24 1.95 -16.60
CA ALA A 13 -19.07 1.25 -15.61
C ALA A 13 -18.39 -0.02 -15.05
N ASN A 14 -17.35 -0.51 -15.73
CA ASN A 14 -16.50 -1.61 -15.29
C ASN A 14 -15.46 -1.22 -14.23
N ASN A 15 -15.26 0.08 -13.97
CA ASN A 15 -14.38 0.59 -12.93
C ASN A 15 -15.21 1.03 -11.72
N CYS A 16 -14.97 0.41 -10.57
CA CYS A 16 -15.65 0.73 -9.32
C CYS A 16 -15.67 2.25 -9.03
N SER A 17 -16.87 2.82 -8.90
CA SER A 17 -17.09 4.25 -8.68
C SER A 17 -17.87 4.46 -7.37
N PRO A 18 -17.50 5.48 -6.55
CA PRO A 18 -18.26 5.83 -5.36
C PRO A 18 -19.66 6.39 -5.66
N PHE A 19 -19.98 6.57 -6.94
CA PHE A 19 -21.27 7.10 -7.42
C PHE A 19 -22.14 6.04 -8.10
N SER A 20 -21.73 4.77 -8.11
CA SER A 20 -22.46 3.65 -8.74
C SER A 20 -22.88 2.60 -7.71
N LEU A 21 -23.53 3.03 -6.63
CA LEU A 21 -24.06 2.12 -5.60
C LEU A 21 -25.21 1.29 -6.19
N SER A 22 -25.04 -0.04 -6.25
CA SER A 22 -26.16 -0.94 -6.55
C SER A 22 -27.15 -0.99 -5.38
N ALA A 23 -28.40 -1.38 -5.64
CA ALA A 23 -29.39 -1.56 -4.57
C ALA A 23 -28.95 -2.61 -3.53
N GLU A 24 -28.23 -3.64 -3.97
CA GLU A 24 -27.64 -4.68 -3.11
C GLU A 24 -26.55 -4.10 -2.20
N GLN A 25 -25.64 -3.29 -2.74
CA GLN A 25 -24.59 -2.63 -1.95
C GLN A 25 -25.15 -1.65 -0.92
N MET A 26 -26.25 -0.95 -1.26
CA MET A 26 -26.94 -0.05 -0.32
C MET A 26 -27.63 -0.84 0.81
N ALA A 27 -28.26 -1.97 0.49
CA ALA A 27 -28.88 -2.85 1.48
C ALA A 27 -27.84 -3.48 2.41
N GLU A 28 -26.71 -3.92 1.85
CA GLU A 28 -25.58 -4.44 2.61
C GLU A 28 -24.99 -3.35 3.52
N ALA A 29 -24.71 -2.15 3.00
CA ALA A 29 -24.23 -1.03 3.79
C ALA A 29 -25.18 -0.69 4.96
N ALA A 30 -26.50 -0.72 4.73
CA ALA A 30 -27.48 -0.48 5.77
C ALA A 30 -27.47 -1.54 6.89
N SER A 31 -27.02 -2.77 6.60
CA SER A 31 -26.96 -3.88 7.56
C SER A 31 -25.73 -3.86 8.49
N LEU A 32 -24.74 -3.02 8.19
CA LEU A 32 -23.46 -2.99 8.92
C LEU A 32 -23.59 -2.27 10.27
N ASP A 33 -22.75 -2.64 11.25
CA ASP A 33 -22.66 -1.93 12.54
C ASP A 33 -21.90 -0.61 12.38
N TRP A 34 -22.65 0.44 12.06
CA TRP A 34 -22.15 1.79 11.85
C TRP A 34 -21.41 2.36 13.05
N LYS A 35 -21.78 1.96 14.28
CA LYS A 35 -21.18 2.49 15.50
C LYS A 35 -19.81 1.89 15.72
N ASP A 36 -19.73 0.56 15.67
CA ASP A 36 -18.46 -0.14 15.81
C ASP A 36 -17.45 0.33 14.76
N LEU A 37 -17.89 0.46 13.51
CA LEU A 37 -17.02 0.93 12.46
C LEU A 37 -16.56 2.38 12.67
N ALA A 38 -17.44 3.30 13.05
CA ALA A 38 -17.05 4.69 13.32
C ALA A 38 -15.99 4.76 14.43
N VAL A 39 -16.10 3.90 15.45
CA VAL A 39 -15.11 3.78 16.53
C VAL A 39 -13.79 3.23 16.00
N ARG A 40 -13.79 2.13 15.25
CA ARG A 40 -12.57 1.54 14.69
C ARG A 40 -11.87 2.49 13.70
N PHE A 41 -12.63 3.11 12.81
CA PHE A 41 -12.13 4.08 11.85
C PHE A 41 -11.54 5.31 12.55
N GLY A 42 -12.28 5.91 13.48
CA GLY A 42 -11.82 7.06 14.27
C GLY A 42 -10.58 6.74 15.10
N SER A 43 -10.53 5.54 15.71
CA SER A 43 -9.35 5.05 16.44
C SER A 43 -8.13 4.90 15.53
N ALA A 44 -8.29 4.32 14.34
CA ALA A 44 -7.22 4.18 13.36
C ALA A 44 -6.71 5.53 12.86
N VAL A 45 -7.61 6.48 12.58
CA VAL A 45 -7.28 7.87 12.21
C VAL A 45 -6.53 8.56 13.35
N GLY A 46 -7.03 8.47 14.58
CA GLY A 46 -6.43 9.08 15.77
C GLY A 46 -5.02 8.53 16.06
N SER A 47 -4.88 7.20 16.02
CA SER A 47 -3.59 6.52 16.16
C SER A 47 -2.59 7.00 15.09
N TYR A 48 -3.04 7.13 13.84
CA TYR A 48 -2.20 7.67 12.77
C TYR A 48 -1.81 9.14 13.02
N ILE A 49 -2.73 10.01 13.43
CA ILE A 49 -2.45 11.43 13.70
C ILE A 49 -1.44 11.58 14.84
N ILE A 50 -1.55 10.77 15.90
CA ILE A 50 -0.63 10.77 17.04
C ILE A 50 0.75 10.25 16.60
N GLY A 51 0.81 9.19 15.80
CA GLY A 51 2.08 8.64 15.31
C GLY A 51 2.74 9.47 14.19
N TYR A 52 1.96 10.20 13.39
CA TYR A 52 2.42 10.86 12.17
C TYR A 52 2.61 12.37 12.37
N LYS A 53 3.87 12.79 12.49
CA LYS A 53 4.28 14.21 12.56
C LYS A 53 3.51 15.00 13.63
N PHE A 54 3.33 14.42 14.82
CA PHE A 54 2.56 15.01 15.92
C PHE A 54 2.88 16.48 16.22
N ILE A 55 4.17 16.84 16.30
CA ILE A 55 4.62 18.22 16.55
C ILE A 55 4.10 19.17 15.47
N LEU A 56 4.13 18.76 14.20
CA LEU A 56 3.61 19.54 13.09
C LEU A 56 2.09 19.69 13.18
N THR A 57 1.38 18.62 13.55
CA THR A 57 -0.07 18.67 13.79
C THR A 57 -0.42 19.65 14.90
N LEU A 58 0.30 19.61 16.02
CA LEU A 58 0.07 20.49 17.17
C LEU A 58 0.33 21.97 16.80
N THR A 59 1.44 22.24 16.11
CA THR A 59 1.75 23.60 15.63
C THR A 59 0.72 24.13 14.64
N ALA A 60 0.29 23.30 13.68
CA ALA A 60 -0.77 23.66 12.75
C ALA A 60 -2.11 23.93 13.49
N GLY A 61 -2.40 23.14 14.53
CA GLY A 61 -3.56 23.35 15.41
C GLY A 61 -3.56 24.72 16.09
N PHE A 62 -2.40 25.17 16.60
CA PHE A 62 -2.29 26.53 17.15
C PHE A 62 -2.57 27.62 16.11
N GLY A 63 -2.17 27.40 14.85
CA GLY A 63 -2.52 28.32 13.77
C GLY A 63 -4.01 28.41 13.51
N VAL A 64 -4.70 27.28 13.50
CA VAL A 64 -6.17 27.23 13.35
C VAL A 64 -6.87 27.92 14.52
N ILE A 65 -6.44 27.65 15.77
CA ILE A 65 -6.99 28.30 16.96
C ILE A 65 -6.76 29.82 16.91
N GLY A 66 -5.56 30.25 16.51
CA GLY A 66 -5.22 31.66 16.36
C GLY A 66 -6.05 32.38 15.29
N ALA A 67 -6.26 31.72 14.13
CA ALA A 67 -7.14 32.24 13.09
C ALA A 67 -8.60 32.36 13.58
N PHE A 68 -9.08 31.38 14.33
CA PHE A 68 -10.42 31.43 14.93
C PHE A 68 -10.54 32.59 15.93
N ALA A 69 -9.58 32.73 16.84
CA ALA A 69 -9.56 33.79 17.85
C ALA A 69 -9.48 35.20 17.23
N THR A 70 -8.91 35.34 16.03
CA THR A 70 -8.83 36.60 15.28
C THR A 70 -10.03 36.83 14.35
N GLY A 71 -11.09 35.99 14.44
CA GLY A 71 -12.32 36.15 13.66
C GLY A 71 -12.24 35.62 12.23
N LYS A 72 -11.16 34.93 11.85
CA LYS A 72 -10.97 34.33 10.50
C LYS A 72 -11.61 32.93 10.40
N TYR A 73 -12.82 32.76 10.94
CA TYR A 73 -13.51 31.46 11.06
C TYR A 73 -13.84 30.80 9.70
N ARG A 74 -13.97 31.59 8.63
CA ARG A 74 -14.32 31.08 7.29
C ARG A 74 -13.31 30.05 6.78
N ALA A 75 -12.02 30.30 6.97
CA ALA A 75 -10.99 29.40 6.49
C ALA A 75 -10.96 28.07 7.26
N MET A 76 -11.20 28.12 8.58
CA MET A 76 -11.38 26.93 9.41
C MET A 76 -12.61 26.12 8.95
N LEU A 77 -13.75 26.79 8.75
CA LEU A 77 -14.98 26.15 8.31
C LEU A 77 -14.80 25.44 6.97
N VAL A 78 -14.13 26.08 5.99
CA VAL A 78 -13.82 25.45 4.70
C VAL A 78 -12.93 24.23 4.88
N LEU A 79 -11.88 24.31 5.71
CA LEU A 79 -10.98 23.19 5.99
C LEU A 79 -11.71 22.01 6.63
N THR A 80 -12.56 22.28 7.63
CA THR A 80 -13.36 21.26 8.31
C THR A 80 -14.35 20.61 7.34
N LEU A 81 -15.11 21.40 6.59
CA LEU A 81 -16.08 20.87 5.63
C LEU A 81 -15.41 20.05 4.53
N LEU A 82 -14.26 20.50 4.01
CA LEU A 82 -13.49 19.75 3.03
C LEU A 82 -12.98 18.42 3.59
N SER A 83 -12.47 18.42 4.83
CA SER A 83 -11.99 17.20 5.49
C SER A 83 -13.14 16.22 5.74
N CYS A 84 -14.28 16.71 6.22
CA CYS A 84 -15.49 15.90 6.40
C CYS A 84 -15.99 15.31 5.08
N ALA A 85 -16.08 16.13 4.03
CA ALA A 85 -16.49 15.66 2.70
C ALA A 85 -15.50 14.64 2.13
N TYR A 86 -14.19 14.85 2.30
CA TYR A 86 -13.16 13.91 1.88
C TYR A 86 -13.31 12.55 2.58
N PHE A 87 -13.40 12.54 3.91
CA PHE A 87 -13.55 11.29 4.66
C PHE A 87 -14.87 10.61 4.38
N MET A 88 -15.96 11.35 4.18
CA MET A 88 -17.25 10.79 3.78
C MET A 88 -17.17 10.13 2.39
N LEU A 89 -16.58 10.80 1.39
CA LEU A 89 -16.41 10.24 0.05
C LEU A 89 -15.48 9.02 0.06
N LEU A 90 -14.40 9.08 0.83
CA LEU A 90 -13.49 7.97 1.01
C LEU A 90 -14.21 6.77 1.64
N TYR A 91 -15.03 7.03 2.65
CA TYR A 91 -15.80 6.01 3.33
C TYR A 91 -16.79 5.34 2.36
N VAL A 92 -17.51 6.13 1.56
CA VAL A 92 -18.38 5.62 0.48
C VAL A 92 -17.56 4.80 -0.53
N PHE A 93 -16.38 5.26 -0.91
CA PHE A 93 -15.50 4.53 -1.82
C PHE A 93 -15.08 3.15 -1.27
N HIS A 94 -14.86 3.03 0.04
CA HIS A 94 -14.55 1.74 0.65
C HIS A 94 -15.74 0.77 0.60
N LEU A 95 -16.95 1.28 0.81
CA LEU A 95 -18.18 0.50 0.66
C LEU A 95 -18.40 0.01 -0.77
N THR A 96 -18.20 0.89 -1.77
CA THR A 96 -18.54 0.59 -3.17
C THR A 96 -17.50 -0.24 -3.89
N CYS A 97 -16.22 0.03 -3.63
CA CYS A 97 -15.14 -0.40 -4.52
C CYS A 97 -14.31 -1.55 -3.98
N PHE A 98 -14.23 -1.69 -2.66
CA PHE A 98 -13.35 -2.67 -2.04
C PHE A 98 -14.08 -3.81 -1.32
N GLY A 99 -15.41 -3.75 -1.30
CA GLY A 99 -16.27 -4.77 -0.73
C GLY A 99 -16.10 -4.95 0.79
N PRO A 100 -16.74 -5.99 1.35
CA PRO A 100 -16.77 -6.24 2.80
C PRO A 100 -15.39 -6.45 3.40
N TYR A 101 -14.50 -7.13 2.67
CA TYR A 101 -13.15 -7.45 3.16
C TYR A 101 -12.33 -6.21 3.55
N TYR A 102 -12.30 -5.17 2.71
CA TYR A 102 -11.57 -3.93 3.03
C TYR A 102 -12.26 -3.12 4.11
N PHE A 103 -13.59 -3.20 4.17
CA PHE A 103 -14.40 -2.54 5.16
C PHE A 103 -14.15 -3.10 6.57
N GLU A 104 -14.09 -4.42 6.70
CA GLU A 104 -13.79 -5.10 7.96
C GLU A 104 -12.35 -4.84 8.45
N ASN A 105 -11.39 -4.81 7.51
CA ASN A 105 -9.96 -4.74 7.84
C ASN A 105 -9.39 -3.32 7.89
N LEU A 106 -10.17 -2.28 7.52
CA LEU A 106 -9.72 -0.88 7.51
C LEU A 106 -8.36 -0.68 6.81
N ASN A 107 -8.20 -1.35 5.68
CA ASN A 107 -6.94 -1.36 4.95
C ASN A 107 -6.55 0.06 4.48
N SER A 108 -5.29 0.43 4.67
CA SER A 108 -4.72 1.69 4.18
C SER A 108 -5.29 3.00 4.78
N VAL A 109 -5.95 2.98 5.95
CA VAL A 109 -6.42 4.22 6.63
C VAL A 109 -5.31 5.27 6.75
N SER A 110 -4.08 4.86 7.07
CA SER A 110 -2.92 5.75 7.15
C SER A 110 -2.61 6.50 5.85
N ARG A 111 -2.82 5.86 4.69
CA ARG A 111 -2.62 6.47 3.37
C ARG A 111 -3.63 7.57 3.11
N PHE A 112 -4.89 7.32 3.44
CA PHE A 112 -5.96 8.25 3.14
C PHE A 112 -6.03 9.40 4.14
N THR A 113 -5.83 9.14 5.43
CA THR A 113 -5.75 10.18 6.48
C THR A 113 -4.63 11.18 6.21
N ARG A 114 -3.56 10.75 5.53
CA ARG A 114 -2.43 11.62 5.18
C ARG A 114 -2.85 12.82 4.32
N VAL A 115 -3.81 12.67 3.42
CA VAL A 115 -4.21 13.76 2.49
C VAL A 115 -4.82 14.96 3.24
N PRO A 116 -5.93 14.81 3.99
CA PRO A 116 -6.50 15.93 4.75
C PRO A 116 -5.55 16.40 5.85
N LEU A 117 -4.75 15.51 6.45
CA LEU A 117 -3.76 15.89 7.46
C LEU A 117 -2.65 16.80 6.87
N GLN A 118 -2.17 16.53 5.65
CA GLN A 118 -1.22 17.40 4.95
C GLN A 118 -1.83 18.76 4.62
N MET A 119 -3.10 18.80 4.19
CA MET A 119 -3.81 20.05 3.97
C MET A 119 -3.96 20.84 5.27
N PHE A 120 -4.30 20.16 6.37
CA PHE A 120 -4.37 20.74 7.70
C PHE A 120 -3.00 21.30 8.15
N HIS A 121 -1.90 20.56 7.92
CA HIS A 121 -0.55 21.06 8.22
C HIS A 121 -0.21 22.31 7.42
N ALA A 122 -0.42 22.30 6.11
CA ALA A 122 -0.09 23.42 5.24
C ALA A 122 -0.91 24.67 5.59
N LEU A 123 -2.24 24.52 5.66
CA LEU A 123 -3.14 25.64 5.92
C LEU A 123 -3.03 26.13 7.36
N GLY A 124 -2.89 25.22 8.34
CA GLY A 124 -2.68 25.58 9.74
C GLY A 124 -1.39 26.36 9.96
N LEU A 125 -0.29 26.01 9.29
CA LEU A 125 0.95 26.79 9.36
C LEU A 125 0.84 28.17 8.70
N VAL A 126 0.15 28.26 7.55
CA VAL A 126 -0.12 29.57 6.91
C VAL A 126 -0.96 30.45 7.82
N MET A 127 -2.00 29.89 8.45
CA MET A 127 -2.84 30.56 9.44
C MET A 127 -2.04 31.00 10.67
N LEU A 128 -1.10 30.19 11.14
CA LEU A 128 -0.21 30.54 12.24
C LEU A 128 0.65 31.75 11.87
N LEU A 129 1.26 31.74 10.69
CA LEU A 129 2.08 32.85 10.20
C LEU A 129 1.26 34.14 10.02
N ASP A 130 0.08 34.03 9.39
CA ASP A 130 -0.82 35.15 9.20
C ASP A 130 -1.32 35.74 10.54
N THR A 131 -1.66 34.88 11.51
CA THR A 131 -2.04 35.30 12.87
C THR A 131 -0.86 36.01 13.55
N ALA A 132 0.34 35.43 13.48
CA ALA A 132 1.55 36.03 14.02
C ALA A 132 1.85 37.41 13.42
N LEU A 133 1.80 37.54 12.09
CA LEU A 133 2.03 38.80 11.38
C LEU A 133 0.95 39.83 11.71
N SER A 134 -0.33 39.42 11.74
CA SER A 134 -1.46 40.28 12.09
C SER A 134 -1.31 40.84 13.51
N LEU A 135 -0.89 40.00 14.46
CA LEU A 135 -0.63 40.41 15.84
C LEU A 135 0.55 41.40 15.92
N VAL A 136 1.65 41.14 15.19
CA VAL A 136 2.82 42.04 15.13
C VAL A 136 2.48 43.39 14.49
N ALA A 137 1.67 43.40 13.43
CA ALA A 137 1.34 44.59 12.67
C ALA A 137 0.33 45.49 13.38
N ASN A 138 -0.73 44.92 13.96
CA ASN A 138 -1.87 45.71 14.41
C ASN A 138 -1.72 46.32 15.80
N GLY A 139 -0.68 45.98 16.58
CA GLY A 139 -0.35 46.63 17.85
C GLY A 139 -1.43 46.59 18.95
N ASN A 140 -2.63 46.07 18.66
CA ASN A 140 -3.81 46.00 19.53
C ASN A 140 -3.71 44.85 20.53
N TRP A 141 -2.59 44.80 21.23
CA TRP A 141 -2.27 43.78 22.25
C TRP A 141 -3.08 43.96 23.54
N ILE A 142 -3.75 45.11 23.70
CA ILE A 142 -4.55 45.47 24.88
C ILE A 142 -5.81 44.58 25.00
N ALA A 143 -6.35 44.08 23.89
CA ALA A 143 -7.53 43.20 23.89
C ALA A 143 -7.28 41.81 24.53
N LEU A 144 -6.03 41.43 24.79
CA LEU A 144 -5.62 40.14 25.38
C LEU A 144 -5.05 40.28 26.82
N GLY A 145 -5.30 41.39 27.51
CA GLY A 145 -5.23 41.48 28.98
C GLY A 145 -3.86 41.31 29.67
N GLY A 146 -2.74 41.77 29.10
CA GLY A 146 -1.43 41.65 29.76
C GLY A 146 -0.40 42.73 29.37
N PRO A 147 0.75 42.80 30.06
CA PRO A 147 1.64 43.97 30.09
C PRO A 147 2.31 44.27 28.73
N ALA A 148 2.27 45.53 28.30
CA ALA A 148 2.44 45.96 26.90
C ALA A 148 3.87 45.87 26.34
N GLN A 149 4.93 46.03 27.13
CA GLN A 149 6.31 46.19 26.62
C GLN A 149 7.14 44.91 26.51
N LEU A 150 6.86 43.87 27.32
CA LEU A 150 7.52 42.57 27.18
C LEU A 150 6.95 41.70 26.05
N ARG A 151 5.81 42.07 25.45
CA ARG A 151 5.01 41.15 24.61
C ARG A 151 5.53 40.95 23.19
N ARG A 152 6.00 42.00 22.51
CA ARG A 152 6.35 41.89 21.07
C ARG A 152 7.64 41.10 20.84
N SER A 153 8.72 41.44 21.56
CA SER A 153 10.02 40.77 21.39
C SER A 153 9.98 39.31 21.80
N TRP A 154 9.21 38.96 22.84
CA TRP A 154 9.02 37.57 23.25
C TRP A 154 8.24 36.76 22.23
N ILE A 155 7.14 37.27 21.67
CA ILE A 155 6.35 36.55 20.66
C ILE A 155 7.14 36.37 19.36
N VAL A 156 7.81 37.43 18.88
CA VAL A 156 8.69 37.33 17.71
C VAL A 156 9.83 36.36 17.98
N GLY A 157 10.45 36.42 19.17
CA GLY A 157 11.46 35.46 19.60
C GLY A 157 10.94 34.02 19.62
N SER A 158 9.75 33.77 20.18
CA SER A 158 9.12 32.45 20.21
C SER A 158 8.80 31.93 18.80
N LEU A 159 8.31 32.78 17.90
CA LEU A 159 8.06 32.41 16.50
C LEU A 159 9.36 32.04 15.78
N ILE A 160 10.43 32.82 15.96
CA ILE A 160 11.75 32.50 15.39
C ILE A 160 12.24 31.15 15.94
N VAL A 161 12.15 30.93 17.25
CA VAL A 161 12.52 29.65 17.87
C VAL A 161 11.70 28.50 17.29
N ILE A 162 10.38 28.65 17.16
CA ILE A 162 9.50 27.64 16.54
C ILE A 162 9.93 27.35 15.10
N VAL A 163 10.19 28.39 14.30
CA VAL A 163 10.65 28.22 12.90
C VAL A 163 11.98 27.47 12.84
N VAL A 164 12.96 27.85 13.67
CA VAL A 164 14.27 27.18 13.73
C VAL A 164 14.12 25.71 14.14
N LEU A 165 13.31 25.42 15.15
CA LEU A 165 13.03 24.06 15.60
C LEU A 165 12.34 23.23 14.50
N LEU A 166 11.35 23.79 13.81
CA LEU A 166 10.66 23.13 12.70
C LEU A 166 11.60 22.89 11.51
N MET A 167 12.49 23.84 11.20
CA MET A 167 13.51 23.67 10.15
C MET A 167 14.48 22.55 10.52
N GLY A 168 15.02 22.55 11.75
CA GLY A 168 15.90 21.49 12.23
C GLY A 168 15.22 20.11 12.22
N TRP A 169 13.95 20.06 12.63
CA TRP A 169 13.13 18.85 12.55
C TRP A 169 12.94 18.40 11.10
N GLN A 170 12.62 19.31 10.19
CA GLN A 170 12.41 18.99 8.77
C GLN A 170 13.69 18.48 8.12
N VAL A 171 14.86 19.07 8.43
CA VAL A 171 16.16 18.56 7.96
C VAL A 171 16.40 17.14 8.46
N ARG A 172 16.18 16.88 9.76
CA ARG A 172 16.30 15.52 10.32
C ARG A 172 15.36 14.54 9.66
N MET A 173 14.11 14.92 9.41
CA MET A 173 13.13 14.07 8.73
C MET A 173 13.53 13.79 7.28
N THR A 174 14.07 14.77 6.56
CA THR A 174 14.60 14.57 5.20
C THR A 174 15.78 13.61 5.21
N LEU A 175 16.74 13.77 6.13
CA LEU A 175 17.87 12.85 6.26
C LEU A 175 17.39 11.42 6.57
N ASN A 176 16.46 11.26 7.51
CA ASN A 176 15.85 9.97 7.81
C ASN A 176 15.12 9.38 6.60
N SER A 177 14.42 10.21 5.81
CA SER A 177 13.73 9.77 4.59
C SER A 177 14.72 9.32 3.52
N VAL A 178 15.87 9.99 3.38
CA VAL A 178 16.95 9.56 2.47
C VAL A 178 17.50 8.22 2.93
N VAL A 179 17.82 8.06 4.22
CA VAL A 179 18.30 6.79 4.78
C VAL A 179 17.26 5.67 4.60
N ASP A 180 15.98 5.92 4.86
CA ASP A 180 14.92 4.94 4.63
C ASP A 180 14.85 4.55 3.15
N THR A 181 14.92 5.53 2.24
CA THR A 181 14.86 5.28 0.80
C THR A 181 16.09 4.51 0.29
N THR A 182 17.29 4.84 0.76
CA THR A 182 18.53 4.16 0.34
C THR A 182 18.68 2.77 0.96
N THR A 183 18.11 2.55 2.15
CA THR A 183 18.18 1.25 2.84
C THR A 183 16.97 0.36 2.59
N ARG A 184 15.86 0.87 2.04
CA ARG A 184 14.63 0.11 1.73
C ARG A 184 14.85 -1.09 0.83
N ALA A 185 15.82 -1.03 -0.09
CA ALA A 185 16.18 -2.18 -0.93
C ALA A 185 16.72 -3.35 -0.09
N TYR A 186 17.24 -3.09 1.10
CA TYR A 186 17.86 -4.07 2.00
C TYR A 186 16.99 -4.42 3.21
N GLN A 187 15.99 -3.60 3.53
CA GLN A 187 15.04 -3.90 4.60
C GLN A 187 13.95 -4.85 4.09
N ASN A 188 13.85 -6.03 4.71
CA ASN A 188 12.75 -6.97 4.46
C ASN A 188 11.48 -6.49 5.20
N ILE A 189 10.90 -5.37 4.73
CA ILE A 189 9.63 -4.84 5.25
C ILE A 189 8.50 -5.84 5.00
N ASP A 190 8.61 -6.60 3.90
CA ASP A 190 7.72 -7.70 3.56
C ASP A 190 8.57 -8.94 3.20
N PRO A 191 8.39 -10.09 3.88
CA PRO A 191 9.16 -11.31 3.60
C PRO A 191 9.00 -11.79 2.14
N ARG A 192 7.90 -11.45 1.48
CA ARG A 192 7.64 -11.77 0.07
C ARG A 192 8.63 -11.08 -0.87
N ILE A 193 9.24 -9.96 -0.46
CA ILE A 193 10.30 -9.29 -1.23
C ILE A 193 11.56 -10.19 -1.28
N ALA A 194 11.95 -10.78 -0.15
CA ALA A 194 13.08 -11.71 -0.09
C ALA A 194 12.78 -13.00 -0.86
N GLU A 195 11.53 -13.47 -0.80
CA GLU A 195 11.04 -14.60 -1.56
C GLU A 195 11.19 -14.38 -3.07
N MET A 196 10.68 -13.25 -3.60
CA MET A 196 10.78 -12.93 -5.03
C MET A 196 12.21 -12.65 -5.49
N ARG A 197 13.05 -12.09 -4.61
CA ARG A 197 14.50 -11.97 -4.88
C ARG A 197 15.15 -13.34 -5.02
N THR A 198 14.79 -14.29 -4.16
CA THR A 198 15.29 -15.67 -4.21
C THR A 198 14.80 -16.37 -5.47
N ALA A 199 13.52 -16.22 -5.80
CA ALA A 199 12.94 -16.71 -7.05
C ALA A 199 13.72 -16.17 -8.27
N ALA A 200 13.92 -14.86 -8.37
CA ALA A 200 14.61 -14.27 -9.52
C ALA A 200 16.05 -14.78 -9.67
N LYS A 201 16.80 -14.95 -8.57
CA LYS A 201 18.14 -15.55 -8.60
C LYS A 201 18.10 -16.99 -9.12
N ARG A 202 17.16 -17.79 -8.59
CA ARG A 202 17.01 -19.21 -8.96
C ARG A 202 16.57 -19.39 -10.41
N ILE A 203 15.61 -18.60 -10.87
CA ILE A 203 15.13 -18.60 -12.26
C ILE A 203 16.28 -18.23 -13.20
N LYS A 204 17.06 -17.20 -12.85
CA LYS A 204 18.23 -16.77 -13.61
C LYS A 204 19.27 -17.90 -13.76
N SER A 205 19.50 -18.72 -12.74
CA SER A 205 20.46 -19.83 -12.82
C SER A 205 19.95 -21.05 -13.59
N LEU A 206 18.64 -21.18 -13.76
CA LEU A 206 18.03 -22.29 -14.51
C LEU A 206 17.73 -21.95 -15.99
N ARG A 207 17.70 -20.66 -16.32
CA ARG A 207 17.38 -20.11 -17.65
C ARG A 207 18.38 -20.56 -18.71
N GLY A 208 17.86 -21.03 -19.85
CA GLY A 208 18.67 -21.54 -20.97
C GLY A 208 19.31 -22.91 -20.73
N ILE A 209 19.15 -23.48 -19.53
CA ILE A 209 19.64 -24.83 -19.17
C ILE A 209 18.46 -25.79 -19.06
N SER A 210 17.52 -25.46 -18.17
CA SER A 210 16.34 -26.28 -17.86
C SER A 210 15.02 -25.55 -18.03
N LEU A 211 15.10 -24.27 -18.41
CA LEU A 211 13.99 -23.38 -18.66
C LEU A 211 14.23 -22.66 -19.98
N PRO A 212 13.18 -22.23 -20.69
CA PRO A 212 13.32 -21.37 -21.86
C PRO A 212 14.02 -20.05 -21.51
N GLU A 213 14.45 -19.28 -22.52
CA GLU A 213 15.13 -18.00 -22.30
C GLU A 213 14.24 -16.97 -21.58
N LYS A 214 12.92 -17.06 -21.71
CA LYS A 214 11.95 -16.18 -21.05
C LYS A 214 10.81 -17.00 -20.45
N PRO A 215 11.04 -17.68 -19.31
CA PRO A 215 10.04 -18.55 -18.72
C PRO A 215 8.87 -17.75 -18.16
N ILE A 216 7.69 -18.36 -18.12
CA ILE A 216 6.50 -17.82 -17.47
C ILE A 216 6.45 -18.30 -16.01
N LEU A 217 6.58 -17.34 -15.10
CA LEU A 217 6.44 -17.52 -13.66
C LEU A 217 4.99 -17.30 -13.24
N THR A 218 4.37 -18.32 -12.67
CA THR A 218 3.08 -18.22 -11.97
C THR A 218 3.30 -18.35 -10.47
N ILE A 219 2.83 -17.37 -9.70
CA ILE A 219 2.98 -17.34 -8.25
C ILE A 219 1.68 -17.83 -7.63
N LEU A 220 1.76 -18.73 -6.65
CA LEU A 220 0.58 -19.16 -5.89
C LEU A 220 0.63 -18.56 -4.50
N SER A 221 -0.21 -17.58 -4.22
CA SER A 221 -0.24 -16.88 -2.94
C SER A 221 -1.69 -16.77 -2.45
N GLN A 222 -2.25 -17.89 -2.03
CA GLN A 222 -3.68 -17.97 -1.67
C GLN A 222 -4.07 -17.00 -0.56
N GLY A 223 -5.15 -16.25 -0.81
CA GLY A 223 -5.66 -15.22 0.10
C GLY A 223 -4.77 -13.98 0.22
N GLY A 224 -3.65 -13.92 -0.49
CA GLY A 224 -2.73 -12.79 -0.50
C GLY A 224 -3.15 -11.66 -1.45
N ASP A 225 -2.46 -10.52 -1.34
CA ASP A 225 -2.65 -9.38 -2.24
C ASP A 225 -1.79 -9.46 -3.53
N SER A 226 -2.05 -8.56 -4.47
CA SER A 226 -1.29 -8.45 -5.73
C SER A 226 0.11 -7.84 -5.60
N ALA A 227 0.57 -7.47 -4.39
CA ALA A 227 1.88 -6.83 -4.22
C ALA A 227 3.01 -7.79 -4.62
N VAL A 228 2.83 -9.10 -4.40
CA VAL A 228 3.81 -10.11 -4.78
C VAL A 228 4.09 -10.14 -6.29
N VAL A 229 3.08 -9.88 -7.13
CA VAL A 229 3.25 -9.74 -8.57
C VAL A 229 4.16 -8.56 -8.89
N SER A 230 3.95 -7.43 -8.20
CA SER A 230 4.76 -6.23 -8.40
C SER A 230 6.22 -6.47 -7.98
N TYR A 231 6.45 -7.20 -6.89
CA TYR A 231 7.79 -7.60 -6.46
C TYR A 231 8.45 -8.53 -7.47
N ALA A 232 7.72 -9.54 -7.97
CA ALA A 232 8.22 -10.45 -8.98
C ALA A 232 8.57 -9.72 -10.29
N GLN A 233 7.70 -8.82 -10.76
CA GLN A 233 7.95 -7.99 -11.94
C GLN A 233 9.18 -7.10 -11.74
N PHE A 234 9.33 -6.51 -10.55
CA PHE A 234 10.50 -5.70 -10.22
C PHE A 234 11.80 -6.50 -10.34
N TYR A 235 11.85 -7.72 -9.77
CA TYR A 235 13.04 -8.57 -9.86
C TYR A 235 13.18 -9.31 -11.21
N ALA A 236 12.12 -9.34 -12.03
CA ALA A 236 12.19 -9.81 -13.40
C ALA A 236 12.86 -8.79 -14.32
N MET A 237 12.87 -7.50 -13.98
CA MET A 237 13.46 -6.46 -14.83
C MET A 237 14.96 -6.70 -15.04
N GLY A 238 15.33 -6.89 -16.31
CA GLY A 238 16.71 -6.87 -16.79
C GLY A 238 16.90 -5.75 -17.80
N TYR A 239 18.15 -5.49 -18.16
CA TYR A 239 18.52 -4.54 -19.20
C TYR A 239 19.47 -5.18 -20.19
N ARG A 240 19.20 -5.02 -21.48
CA ARG A 240 20.10 -5.43 -22.57
C ARG A 240 20.19 -4.28 -23.57
N ASN A 241 21.40 -3.80 -23.82
CA ASN A 241 21.66 -2.66 -24.71
C ASN A 241 20.85 -1.39 -24.34
N GLY A 242 20.74 -1.10 -23.04
CA GLY A 242 20.00 0.07 -22.53
C GLY A 242 18.47 -0.03 -22.65
N LYS A 243 17.92 -1.14 -23.15
CA LYS A 243 16.47 -1.38 -23.21
C LYS A 243 16.03 -2.38 -22.14
N PRO A 244 14.81 -2.22 -21.58
CA PRO A 244 14.23 -3.23 -20.70
C PRO A 244 14.13 -4.58 -21.41
N ASP A 245 14.74 -5.60 -20.83
CA ASP A 245 14.69 -6.99 -21.31
C ASP A 245 14.43 -7.91 -20.09
N PRO A 246 13.17 -8.28 -19.82
CA PRO A 246 12.84 -9.02 -18.63
C PRO A 246 13.44 -10.43 -18.65
N LEU A 247 13.94 -10.86 -17.49
CA LEU A 247 14.55 -12.17 -17.27
C LEU A 247 13.54 -13.31 -17.38
N PHE A 248 12.27 -13.03 -17.03
CA PHE A 248 11.14 -13.94 -17.07
C PHE A 248 9.83 -13.13 -17.12
N ASN A 249 8.75 -13.75 -17.59
CA ASN A 249 7.41 -13.16 -17.59
C ASN A 249 6.68 -13.54 -16.31
N VAL A 250 5.85 -12.65 -15.76
CA VAL A 250 5.08 -12.90 -14.53
C VAL A 250 3.60 -12.96 -14.88
N SER A 251 2.96 -14.10 -14.60
CA SER A 251 1.50 -14.22 -14.69
C SER A 251 0.83 -13.30 -13.67
N ARG A 252 -0.26 -12.64 -14.09
CA ARG A 252 -1.01 -11.72 -13.21
C ARG A 252 -1.90 -12.45 -12.22
N ALA A 253 -2.28 -13.69 -12.51
CA ALA A 253 -3.15 -14.47 -11.66
C ALA A 253 -2.31 -15.14 -10.56
N ILE A 254 -2.70 -14.91 -9.30
CA ILE A 254 -1.93 -15.33 -8.12
C ILE A 254 -2.70 -16.11 -7.08
N SER A 255 -4.03 -16.02 -7.10
CA SER A 255 -4.91 -16.61 -6.12
C SER A 255 -6.23 -16.97 -6.78
N TRP A 256 -6.71 -18.18 -6.51
CA TRP A 256 -7.93 -18.72 -7.08
C TRP A 256 -8.78 -19.37 -6.00
N SER A 257 -10.09 -19.41 -6.19
CA SER A 257 -10.98 -20.17 -5.31
C SER A 257 -12.26 -20.51 -6.08
N PRO A 258 -12.94 -21.64 -5.80
CA PRO A 258 -14.30 -21.87 -6.27
C PRO A 258 -15.26 -20.75 -5.81
N GLU A 259 -15.01 -20.25 -4.60
CA GLU A 259 -15.73 -19.16 -3.95
C GLU A 259 -14.72 -18.13 -3.42
N PRO A 260 -14.51 -17.00 -4.11
CA PRO A 260 -13.57 -15.98 -3.67
C PRO A 260 -13.92 -15.42 -2.29
N GLY A 261 -12.98 -15.49 -1.35
CA GLY A 261 -13.11 -14.89 -0.02
C GLY A 261 -12.61 -13.44 0.05
N ASN A 262 -11.89 -12.97 -0.97
CA ASN A 262 -11.48 -11.57 -1.09
C ASN A 262 -11.33 -11.13 -2.56
N VAL A 263 -11.11 -9.83 -2.77
CA VAL A 263 -11.01 -9.19 -4.10
C VAL A 263 -9.78 -9.61 -4.93
N TRP A 264 -8.81 -10.28 -4.31
CA TRP A 264 -7.60 -10.76 -4.97
C TRP A 264 -7.70 -12.22 -5.42
N GLN A 265 -8.76 -12.92 -5.00
CA GLN A 265 -9.06 -14.28 -5.42
C GLN A 265 -9.90 -14.29 -6.70
N THR A 266 -9.41 -14.97 -7.72
CA THR A 266 -10.14 -15.18 -8.97
C THR A 266 -11.03 -16.41 -8.83
N LYS A 267 -12.31 -16.30 -9.20
CA LYS A 267 -13.19 -17.47 -9.25
C LYS A 267 -12.69 -18.45 -10.30
N GLY A 268 -12.57 -19.73 -9.96
CA GLY A 268 -12.15 -20.77 -10.91
C GLY A 268 -12.49 -22.18 -10.44
N SER A 269 -12.79 -23.05 -11.40
CA SER A 269 -12.98 -24.48 -11.18
C SER A 269 -11.65 -25.25 -11.17
N ASP A 270 -11.67 -26.49 -10.68
CA ASP A 270 -10.49 -27.36 -10.67
C ASP A 270 -9.84 -27.48 -12.07
N ASP A 271 -10.66 -27.58 -13.13
CA ASP A 271 -10.20 -27.81 -14.51
C ASP A 271 -9.61 -26.53 -15.12
N GLU A 272 -10.30 -25.39 -14.97
CA GLU A 272 -9.81 -24.09 -15.45
C GLU A 272 -8.48 -23.71 -14.79
N VAL A 273 -8.37 -23.92 -13.47
CA VAL A 273 -7.13 -23.61 -12.76
C VAL A 273 -6.02 -24.59 -13.12
N ALA A 274 -6.32 -25.89 -13.28
CA ALA A 274 -5.32 -26.85 -13.76
C ALA A 274 -4.81 -26.47 -15.17
N GLU A 275 -5.70 -26.07 -16.08
CA GLU A 275 -5.33 -25.62 -17.41
C GLU A 275 -4.45 -24.35 -17.36
N LEU A 276 -4.83 -23.34 -16.58
CA LEU A 276 -4.03 -22.12 -16.40
C LEU A 276 -2.64 -22.42 -15.82
N LEU A 277 -2.56 -23.27 -14.79
CA LEU A 277 -1.30 -23.67 -14.18
C LEU A 277 -0.44 -24.51 -15.13
N SER A 278 -1.08 -25.30 -16.00
CA SER A 278 -0.37 -26.07 -17.00
C SER A 278 0.43 -25.17 -17.94
N GLN A 279 0.00 -23.92 -18.20
CA GLN A 279 0.69 -22.96 -19.08
C GLN A 279 1.97 -22.38 -18.48
N ALA A 280 2.20 -22.53 -17.17
CA ALA A 280 3.38 -22.01 -16.51
C ALA A 280 4.62 -22.85 -16.84
N ASP A 281 5.77 -22.19 -16.99
CA ASP A 281 7.06 -22.88 -17.00
C ASP A 281 7.57 -23.10 -15.57
N ILE A 282 7.17 -22.20 -14.67
CA ILE A 282 7.55 -22.22 -13.26
C ILE A 282 6.33 -21.87 -12.43
N ILE A 283 6.01 -22.71 -11.45
CA ILE A 283 5.03 -22.40 -10.41
C ILE A 283 5.79 -22.17 -9.11
N TRP A 284 5.55 -21.02 -8.48
CA TRP A 284 6.21 -20.60 -7.25
C TRP A 284 5.21 -20.45 -6.11
N PRO A 285 4.98 -21.51 -5.31
CA PRO A 285 4.02 -21.46 -4.22
C PRO A 285 4.55 -20.69 -3.03
N ILE A 286 3.78 -19.76 -2.47
CA ILE A 286 4.09 -19.03 -1.25
C ILE A 286 3.11 -19.42 -0.16
N ASN A 287 1.82 -19.42 -0.50
CA ASN A 287 0.74 -19.88 0.37
C ASN A 287 -0.25 -20.70 -0.45
N LEU A 288 -0.65 -21.86 0.08
CA LEU A 288 -1.54 -22.81 -0.56
C LEU A 288 -2.63 -23.21 0.41
N ASP A 289 -3.85 -23.37 -0.11
CA ASP A 289 -4.95 -23.98 0.62
C ASP A 289 -5.15 -25.45 0.17
N PRO A 290 -5.97 -26.24 0.90
CA PRO A 290 -6.21 -27.65 0.55
C PRO A 290 -6.80 -27.85 -0.85
N TRP A 291 -7.61 -26.90 -1.33
CA TRP A 291 -8.22 -26.99 -2.64
C TRP A 291 -7.18 -26.86 -3.76
N LEU A 292 -6.27 -25.88 -3.66
CA LEU A 292 -5.22 -25.68 -4.64
C LEU A 292 -4.18 -26.80 -4.61
N LEU A 293 -3.91 -27.40 -3.45
CA LEU A 293 -3.09 -28.61 -3.35
C LEU A 293 -3.73 -29.79 -4.09
N LYS A 294 -5.06 -29.96 -4.00
CA LYS A 294 -5.80 -30.98 -4.78
C LYS A 294 -5.68 -30.74 -6.29
N VAL A 295 -5.80 -29.49 -6.74
CA VAL A 295 -5.63 -29.12 -8.16
C VAL A 295 -4.20 -29.40 -8.63
N LEU A 296 -3.18 -28.98 -7.86
CA LEU A 296 -1.77 -29.24 -8.14
C LEU A 296 -1.44 -30.73 -8.19
N GLY A 297 -2.09 -31.55 -7.38
CA GLY A 297 -1.92 -33.02 -7.39
C GLY A 297 -2.28 -33.67 -8.74
N ARG A 298 -3.03 -32.99 -9.60
CA ARG A 298 -3.31 -33.46 -10.98
C ARG A 298 -2.12 -33.24 -11.92
N LEU A 299 -1.27 -32.25 -11.62
CA LEU A 299 -0.13 -31.83 -12.44
C LEU A 299 1.21 -32.37 -11.91
N ILE A 300 1.22 -32.84 -10.66
CA ILE A 300 2.41 -33.30 -9.94
C ILE A 300 2.20 -34.77 -9.55
N PRO A 301 2.82 -35.72 -10.26
CA PRO A 301 2.65 -37.15 -9.96
C PRO A 301 3.35 -37.58 -8.67
N ASP A 302 4.34 -36.81 -8.21
CA ASP A 302 5.13 -37.12 -7.01
C ASP A 302 4.47 -36.55 -5.73
N SER A 303 3.98 -37.44 -4.87
CA SER A 303 3.35 -37.08 -3.59
C SER A 303 4.33 -36.47 -2.59
N LEU A 304 5.62 -36.84 -2.64
CA LEU A 304 6.66 -36.22 -1.80
C LEU A 304 6.92 -34.78 -2.22
N CYS A 305 6.93 -34.51 -3.52
CA CYS A 305 7.00 -33.15 -4.05
C CYS A 305 5.79 -32.31 -3.59
N LEU A 306 4.57 -32.84 -3.74
CA LEU A 306 3.34 -32.11 -3.38
C LEU A 306 3.29 -31.76 -1.88
N SER A 307 3.67 -32.71 -1.01
CA SER A 307 3.73 -32.51 0.44
C SER A 307 4.85 -31.59 0.91
N ALA A 308 5.88 -31.37 0.09
CA ALA A 308 6.96 -30.44 0.39
C ALA A 308 6.62 -28.96 0.08
N LEU A 309 5.47 -28.69 -0.54
CA LEU A 309 5.01 -27.32 -0.79
C LEU A 309 4.53 -26.66 0.52
N PRO A 310 4.73 -25.35 0.73
CA PRO A 310 5.28 -24.36 -0.21
C PRO A 310 6.81 -24.20 -0.16
N ASN A 311 7.56 -25.08 0.49
CA ASN A 311 9.02 -24.91 0.63
C ASN A 311 9.80 -25.17 -0.67
N LYS A 312 9.19 -25.86 -1.63
CA LYS A 312 9.74 -26.09 -2.97
C LYS A 312 9.04 -25.25 -4.04
N ALA A 313 9.70 -25.09 -5.17
CA ALA A 313 9.10 -24.57 -6.38
C ALA A 313 8.95 -25.68 -7.42
N LEU A 314 8.13 -25.44 -8.44
CA LEU A 314 7.82 -26.41 -9.47
C LEU A 314 8.32 -25.88 -10.80
N VAL A 315 9.03 -26.72 -11.54
CA VAL A 315 9.49 -26.42 -12.90
C VAL A 315 8.87 -27.42 -13.86
N ARG A 316 8.38 -26.93 -14.99
CA ARG A 316 7.82 -27.77 -16.05
C ARG A 316 8.88 -28.76 -16.54
N ASP A 317 8.50 -30.02 -16.63
CA ASP A 317 9.33 -31.08 -17.18
C ASP A 317 9.21 -31.09 -18.71
N THR A 318 10.32 -30.80 -19.40
CA THR A 318 10.37 -30.78 -20.87
C THR A 318 10.57 -32.15 -21.48
N ALA A 319 10.80 -33.21 -20.67
CA ALA A 319 11.07 -34.55 -21.18
C ALA A 319 9.80 -35.33 -21.58
N SER A 320 8.61 -34.86 -21.21
CA SER A 320 7.34 -35.55 -21.52
C SER A 320 6.57 -34.80 -22.60
N GLU A 321 6.68 -35.23 -23.86
CA GLU A 321 6.02 -34.56 -25.00
C GLU A 321 4.48 -34.59 -24.93
N ASN A 322 3.90 -35.58 -24.24
CA ASN A 322 2.45 -35.83 -24.25
C ASN A 322 1.72 -35.49 -22.94
N SER A 323 2.42 -35.02 -21.90
CA SER A 323 1.74 -34.60 -20.66
C SER A 323 2.51 -33.49 -19.96
N VAL A 324 1.83 -32.39 -19.66
CA VAL A 324 2.40 -31.31 -18.83
C VAL A 324 2.58 -31.85 -17.42
N ARG A 325 3.84 -32.03 -17.02
CA ARG A 325 4.21 -32.47 -15.67
C ARG A 325 5.14 -31.45 -15.05
N PHE A 326 5.08 -31.33 -13.74
CA PHE A 326 6.00 -30.51 -12.97
C PHE A 326 6.87 -31.37 -12.08
N ARG A 327 8.14 -30.97 -11.96
CA ARG A 327 9.10 -31.54 -11.01
C ARG A 327 9.44 -30.50 -9.94
N CYS A 328 9.68 -30.98 -8.72
CA CYS A 328 10.09 -30.11 -7.63
C CYS A 328 11.55 -29.67 -7.74
N ILE A 329 11.81 -28.41 -7.40
CA ILE A 329 13.14 -27.86 -7.20
C ILE A 329 13.22 -27.14 -5.85
N GLU A 330 14.42 -27.11 -5.27
CA GLU A 330 14.68 -26.24 -4.12
C GLU A 330 14.58 -24.77 -4.53
N LYS A 331 13.91 -23.98 -3.70
CA LYS A 331 13.79 -22.53 -3.88
C LYS A 331 15.11 -21.81 -3.64
N GLN A 332 15.82 -22.22 -2.59
CA GLN A 332 17.15 -21.71 -2.29
C GLN A 332 18.17 -22.51 -3.07
N GLU A 333 19.19 -21.84 -3.61
CA GLU A 333 20.37 -22.56 -4.07
C GLU A 333 20.99 -23.25 -2.85
N PRO A 334 21.41 -24.53 -2.98
CA PRO A 334 22.18 -25.16 -1.92
C PRO A 334 23.34 -24.22 -1.63
N ALA A 335 23.53 -23.85 -0.36
CA ALA A 335 24.61 -22.95 0.04
C ALA A 335 25.90 -23.55 -0.54
N THR A 336 26.40 -22.96 -1.61
CA THR A 336 27.67 -23.40 -2.19
C THR A 336 28.64 -23.19 -1.04
N ILE A 337 29.12 -24.29 -0.45
CA ILE A 337 30.21 -24.25 0.50
C ILE A 337 31.33 -23.67 -0.35
N LYS A 338 31.50 -22.35 -0.30
CA LYS A 338 32.71 -21.68 -0.75
C LYS A 338 33.75 -22.30 0.16
N LYS A 339 34.39 -23.37 -0.32
CA LYS A 339 35.67 -23.79 0.22
C LYS A 339 36.48 -22.51 0.22
N LEU A 340 36.80 -22.03 1.41
CA LEU A 340 37.90 -21.11 1.65
C LEU A 340 39.15 -21.84 1.18
N SER A 341 39.33 -21.88 -0.13
CA SER A 341 40.55 -22.29 -0.79
C SER A 341 40.95 -21.09 -1.62
N GLU A 342 41.44 -20.08 -0.90
CA GLU A 342 42.50 -19.22 -1.40
C GLU A 342 43.59 -19.16 -0.32
N PRO A 343 44.87 -19.15 -0.77
CA PRO A 343 46.06 -19.58 -0.03
C PRO A 343 46.51 -18.69 1.13
#